data_AF-A0A7W5J3V8-F1
#
_entry.id   AF-A0A7W5J3V8-F1
#
_cell.length_a   1.000
_cell.length_b   1.000
_cell.length_c   1.000
_cell.angle_alpha   90.00
_cell.angle_beta   90.00
_cell.angle_gamma   90.00
#
_symmetry.space_group_name_H-M   'P 1'
#
loop_
_entity.id
_entity.type
_entity.pdbx_description
1 polymer ?
#
loop_
_entity_poly.entity_id
_entity_poly.type
_entity_poly.pdbx_seq_one_letter_code
_entity_poly.pdbx_strand_id
1 'polypeptide(L)'
;MSERIRHHGIAIIVVIALHALMIDLLLRQPASLASMAGDGSVLRLRFWPREAPAIPFIPANSAPTRAPAVPADAASPTAPRPTTNKVPVSVQPPAGPASAADFLAQGAAWARTGDPVPDFGSNPLRQRRTRLPGGEQPGRFVMRRSVSPEQVVKFIGELFAGPGYDTDPCRRIRHNVDSLMTDLSDQGRERLGWELDEYAFRCMR
;
A
#
# COMPACT_ATOMS: atom_id res chain seq x y z
N MET A 1 36.54 -27.06 23.20
CA MET A 1 36.29 -26.28 21.96
C MET A 1 35.16 -26.87 21.08
N SER A 2 34.28 -27.76 21.60
CA SER A 2 33.39 -28.60 20.78
C SER A 2 31.89 -28.29 20.89
N GLU A 3 31.45 -27.65 21.99
CA GLU A 3 30.02 -27.52 22.29
C GLU A 3 29.35 -26.36 21.56
N ARG A 4 30.03 -25.20 21.50
CA ARG A 4 29.52 -23.98 20.84
C ARG A 4 29.32 -24.19 19.33
N ILE A 5 30.22 -24.91 18.68
CA ILE A 5 30.15 -25.25 17.25
C ILE A 5 28.97 -26.21 16.98
N ARG A 6 28.72 -27.17 17.87
CA ARG A 6 27.53 -28.05 17.78
C ARG A 6 26.23 -27.26 17.92
N HIS A 7 26.14 -26.35 18.88
CA HIS A 7 24.92 -25.54 19.07
C HIS A 7 24.67 -24.59 17.89
N HIS A 8 25.71 -23.96 17.35
CA HIS A 8 25.57 -23.11 16.16
C HIS A 8 25.19 -23.92 14.91
N GLY A 9 25.78 -25.11 14.72
CA GLY A 9 25.39 -26.01 13.65
C GLY A 9 23.92 -26.45 13.74
N ILE A 10 23.46 -26.81 14.94
CA ILE A 10 22.05 -27.19 15.17
C ILE A 10 21.12 -26.00 14.91
N ALA A 11 21.47 -24.79 15.37
CA ALA A 11 20.66 -23.60 15.15
C ALA A 11 20.49 -23.30 13.64
N ILE A 12 21.57 -23.42 12.85
CA ILE A 12 21.52 -23.21 11.40
C ILE A 12 20.61 -24.25 10.73
N ILE A 13 20.73 -25.53 11.12
CA ILE A 13 19.89 -26.60 10.57
C ILE A 13 18.41 -26.35 10.89
N VAL A 14 18.08 -25.93 12.11
CA VAL A 14 16.70 -25.62 12.51
C VAL A 14 16.14 -24.47 11.68
N VAL A 15 16.91 -23.41 11.47
CA VAL A 15 16.48 -22.27 10.64
C VAL A 15 16.23 -22.71 9.20
N ILE A 16 17.14 -23.47 8.61
CA ILE A 16 16.98 -23.98 7.24
C ILE A 16 15.74 -24.87 7.13
N ALA A 17 15.55 -25.80 8.07
CA ALA A 17 14.39 -26.69 8.10
C ALA A 17 13.07 -25.91 8.22
N LEU A 18 13.02 -24.85 9.04
CA LEU A 18 11.84 -24.02 9.22
C LEU A 18 11.49 -23.24 7.94
N HIS A 19 12.50 -22.73 7.23
CA HIS A 19 12.29 -22.04 5.95
C HIS A 19 11.85 -23.01 4.85
N ALA A 20 12.46 -24.19 4.77
CA ALA A 20 12.06 -25.23 3.83
C ALA A 20 10.61 -25.67 4.06
N LEU A 21 10.21 -25.84 5.33
CA LEU A 21 8.84 -26.19 5.71
C LEU A 21 7.85 -25.06 5.38
N MET A 22 8.20 -23.80 5.62
CA MET A 22 7.39 -22.64 5.20
C MET A 22 7.19 -22.62 3.68
N ILE A 23 8.26 -22.82 2.90
CA ILE A 23 8.20 -22.82 1.44
C ILE A 23 7.33 -23.99 0.94
N ASP A 24 7.52 -25.19 1.48
CA ASP A 24 6.70 -26.36 1.15
C ASP A 24 5.22 -26.12 1.49
N LEU A 25 4.92 -25.49 2.63
CA LEU A 25 3.56 -25.13 3.00
C LEU A 25 2.96 -24.11 2.03
N LEU A 26 3.72 -23.08 1.63
CA LEU A 26 3.30 -22.08 0.64
C LEU A 26 3.05 -22.70 -0.74
N LEU A 27 3.93 -23.61 -1.18
CA LEU A 27 3.80 -24.30 -2.47
C LEU A 27 2.64 -25.31 -2.48
N ARG A 28 2.32 -25.89 -1.32
CA ARG A 28 1.17 -26.78 -1.14
C ARG A 28 -0.13 -26.04 -0.89
N GLN A 29 -0.13 -24.72 -0.73
CA GLN A 29 -1.40 -23.98 -0.68
C GLN A 29 -2.11 -24.21 -2.02
N PRO A 30 -3.22 -24.98 -2.05
CA PRO A 30 -4.02 -25.04 -3.25
C PRO A 30 -4.44 -23.61 -3.53
N ALA A 31 -4.41 -23.23 -4.81
CA ALA A 31 -4.79 -21.92 -5.28
C ALA A 31 -6.28 -21.64 -4.95
N SER A 32 -6.59 -21.41 -3.68
CA SER A 32 -7.88 -20.95 -3.17
C SER A 32 -8.18 -19.54 -3.67
N LEU A 33 -7.15 -18.84 -4.19
CA LEU A 33 -7.27 -17.62 -4.98
C LEU A 33 -7.64 -17.88 -6.46
N ALA A 34 -7.30 -19.05 -7.03
CA ALA A 34 -7.71 -19.43 -8.39
C ALA A 34 -9.05 -20.19 -8.42
N SER A 35 -9.45 -20.82 -7.31
CA SER A 35 -10.75 -21.49 -7.19
C SER A 35 -11.95 -20.52 -7.22
N MET A 36 -11.75 -19.21 -7.08
CA MET A 36 -12.78 -18.19 -7.35
C MET A 36 -12.92 -17.83 -8.85
N ALA A 37 -12.04 -18.33 -9.72
CA ALA A 37 -12.12 -18.11 -11.16
C ALA A 37 -12.85 -19.25 -11.91
N GLY A 38 -13.23 -20.32 -11.21
CA GLY A 38 -13.60 -21.59 -11.84
C GLY A 38 -15.06 -22.04 -11.74
N ASP A 39 -15.92 -21.39 -10.94
CA ASP A 39 -17.33 -21.76 -10.89
C ASP A 39 -18.22 -20.54 -10.61
N GLY A 40 -18.91 -20.08 -11.65
CA GLY A 40 -20.30 -19.59 -11.62
C GLY A 40 -20.74 -18.47 -10.68
N SER A 41 -19.89 -17.87 -9.85
CA SER A 41 -20.28 -16.78 -8.95
C SER A 41 -20.21 -15.42 -9.66
N VAL A 42 -21.14 -15.21 -10.58
CA VAL A 42 -21.34 -13.88 -11.18
C VAL A 42 -21.85 -12.93 -10.10
N LEU A 43 -21.06 -11.92 -9.76
CA LEU A 43 -21.47 -10.83 -8.87
C LEU A 43 -22.76 -10.17 -9.40
N ARG A 44 -23.91 -10.49 -8.79
CA ARG A 44 -25.20 -9.87 -9.14
C ARG A 44 -25.38 -8.57 -8.36
N LEU A 45 -24.98 -7.47 -8.97
CA LEU A 45 -25.30 -6.14 -8.49
C LEU A 45 -26.79 -5.87 -8.75
N ARG A 46 -27.62 -5.86 -7.70
CA ARG A 46 -29.02 -5.42 -7.79
C ARG A 46 -29.10 -3.96 -7.39
N PHE A 47 -29.16 -3.08 -8.39
CA PHE A 47 -29.41 -1.66 -8.14
C PHE A 47 -30.86 -1.47 -7.76
N TRP A 48 -31.11 -0.94 -6.56
CA TRP A 48 -32.45 -0.53 -6.16
C TRP A 48 -32.83 0.72 -6.97
N PRO A 49 -34.02 0.76 -7.60
CA PRO A 49 -34.46 1.96 -8.30
C PRO A 49 -34.55 3.10 -7.28
N ARG A 50 -33.74 4.15 -7.47
CA ARG A 50 -33.96 5.41 -6.78
C ARG A 50 -35.27 5.96 -7.30
N GLU A 51 -36.20 6.22 -6.39
CA GLU A 51 -37.36 7.04 -6.67
C GLU A 51 -36.83 8.41 -7.10
N ALA A 52 -36.99 8.73 -8.38
CA ALA A 52 -36.53 9.99 -8.92
C ALA A 52 -37.32 11.11 -8.21
N PRO A 53 -36.66 12.14 -7.65
CA PRO A 53 -37.40 13.28 -7.12
C PRO A 53 -38.24 13.85 -8.26
N ALA A 54 -39.56 13.94 -8.03
CA ALA A 54 -40.46 14.59 -8.97
C ALA A 54 -39.95 16.01 -9.23
N ILE A 55 -39.49 16.27 -10.45
CA ILE A 55 -39.10 17.61 -10.85
C ILE A 55 -40.41 18.39 -10.97
N PRO A 56 -40.65 19.42 -10.13
CA PRO A 56 -41.82 20.27 -10.33
C PRO A 56 -41.69 20.93 -11.70
N PHE A 57 -42.73 20.79 -12.53
CA PHE A 57 -42.82 21.44 -13.82
C PHE A 57 -42.88 22.96 -13.58
N ILE A 58 -41.77 23.65 -13.83
CA ILE A 58 -41.75 25.12 -13.86
C ILE A 58 -42.21 25.51 -15.27
N PRO A 59 -43.37 26.16 -15.45
CA PRO A 59 -43.81 26.60 -16.76
C PRO A 59 -42.77 27.53 -17.38
N ALA A 60 -42.34 27.20 -18.59
CA ALA A 60 -41.39 27.98 -19.37
C ALA A 60 -42.05 29.30 -19.81
N ASN A 61 -42.05 30.30 -18.94
CA ASN A 61 -42.31 31.69 -19.29
C ASN A 61 -41.65 32.61 -18.28
N SER A 62 -40.34 32.78 -18.42
CA SER A 62 -39.58 33.94 -17.93
C SER A 62 -38.24 33.95 -18.67
N ALA A 63 -38.16 34.73 -19.75
CA ALA A 63 -36.89 34.99 -20.41
C ALA A 63 -35.89 35.61 -19.40
N PRO A 64 -34.60 35.23 -19.40
CA PRO A 64 -33.64 35.82 -18.50
C PRO A 64 -33.26 37.22 -18.97
N THR A 65 -33.78 38.26 -18.31
CA THR A 65 -33.21 39.60 -18.40
C THR A 65 -31.82 39.57 -17.76
N ARG A 66 -30.81 39.80 -18.59
CA ARG A 66 -29.40 39.90 -18.19
C ARG A 66 -29.21 41.11 -17.26
N ALA A 67 -29.14 40.87 -15.96
CA ALA A 67 -28.69 41.88 -14.99
C ALA A 67 -27.15 41.93 -14.98
N PRO A 68 -26.53 43.13 -14.91
CA PRO A 68 -25.09 43.26 -14.81
C PRO A 68 -24.56 42.75 -13.46
N ALA A 69 -23.41 42.09 -13.50
CA ALA A 69 -22.72 41.60 -12.31
C ALA A 69 -22.14 42.77 -11.50
N VAL A 70 -22.55 42.90 -10.24
CA VAL A 70 -21.89 43.74 -9.24
C VAL A 70 -20.76 42.92 -8.60
N PRO A 71 -19.51 43.43 -8.55
CA PRO A 71 -18.46 42.76 -7.81
C PRO A 71 -18.71 42.96 -6.31
N ALA A 72 -18.97 41.88 -5.58
CA ALA A 72 -19.04 41.91 -4.12
C ALA A 72 -17.63 41.69 -3.56
N ASP A 73 -17.10 42.76 -2.95
CA ASP A 73 -15.87 42.75 -2.17
C ASP A 73 -15.92 41.69 -1.06
N ALA A 74 -14.73 41.15 -0.77
CA ALA A 74 -14.49 40.18 0.27
C ALA A 74 -14.87 40.72 1.66
N ALA A 75 -15.90 40.12 2.27
CA ALA A 75 -16.13 40.20 3.70
C ALA A 75 -16.13 38.79 4.28
N SER A 76 -15.08 38.45 5.04
CA SER A 76 -15.06 37.24 5.88
C SER A 76 -16.18 37.34 6.92
N PRO A 77 -17.11 36.38 7.02
CA PRO A 77 -17.94 36.27 8.20
C PRO A 77 -17.10 35.63 9.30
N THR A 78 -16.85 36.38 10.37
CA THR A 78 -16.37 35.83 11.63
C THR A 78 -17.46 34.89 12.16
N ALA A 79 -17.20 33.58 12.15
CA ALA A 79 -18.13 32.59 12.69
C ALA A 79 -18.27 32.78 14.22
N PRO A 80 -19.48 32.72 14.79
CA PRO A 80 -19.64 32.76 16.23
C PRO A 80 -19.07 31.47 16.84
N ARG A 81 -18.23 31.64 17.87
CA ARG A 81 -17.70 30.54 18.67
C ARG A 81 -18.85 29.87 19.44
N PRO A 82 -19.08 28.56 19.32
CA PRO A 82 -20.10 27.90 20.13
C PRO A 82 -19.63 27.88 21.58
N THR A 83 -20.32 28.61 22.45
CA THR A 83 -20.20 28.47 23.90
C THR A 83 -20.84 27.15 24.30
N THR A 84 -20.02 26.16 24.61
CA THR A 84 -20.48 24.88 25.15
C THR A 84 -20.92 25.07 26.60
N ASN A 85 -22.19 25.39 26.82
CA ASN A 85 -22.79 25.21 28.14
C ASN A 85 -22.98 23.70 28.35
N LYS A 86 -22.00 23.04 28.98
CA LYS A 86 -22.17 21.68 29.49
C LYS A 86 -23.16 21.74 30.66
N VAL A 87 -24.44 21.48 30.39
CA VAL A 87 -25.36 21.06 31.44
C VAL A 87 -25.02 19.59 31.75
N PRO A 88 -24.64 19.25 32.99
CA PRO A 88 -24.42 17.86 33.35
C PRO A 88 -25.78 17.14 33.38
N VAL A 89 -26.08 16.37 32.35
CA VAL A 89 -27.17 15.41 32.39
C VAL A 89 -26.70 14.23 33.23
N SER A 90 -27.17 14.16 34.47
CA SER A 90 -27.02 12.98 35.32
C SER A 90 -27.88 11.85 34.73
N VAL A 91 -27.27 10.97 33.94
CA VAL A 91 -27.93 9.75 33.45
C VAL A 91 -27.90 8.73 34.59
N GLN A 92 -29.01 8.64 35.33
CA GLN A 92 -29.22 7.54 36.27
C GLN A 92 -29.46 6.25 35.46
N PRO A 93 -28.66 5.17 35.62
CA PRO A 93 -28.92 3.91 34.93
C PRO A 93 -30.24 3.29 35.41
N PRO A 94 -31.11 2.79 34.52
CA PRO A 94 -32.31 2.08 34.94
C PRO A 94 -31.94 0.79 35.68
N ALA A 95 -32.51 0.59 36.87
CA ALA A 95 -32.35 -0.62 37.66
C ALA A 95 -33.25 -1.74 37.08
N GLY A 96 -32.73 -2.51 36.12
CA GLY A 96 -33.39 -3.71 35.58
C GLY A 96 -33.03 -4.00 34.13
N PRO A 97 -33.31 -5.21 33.61
CA PRO A 97 -33.09 -5.54 32.21
C PRO A 97 -34.08 -4.75 31.35
N ALA A 98 -33.58 -3.71 30.67
CA ALA A 98 -34.39 -2.89 29.78
C ALA A 98 -34.96 -3.74 28.63
N SER A 99 -36.28 -3.63 28.41
CA SER A 99 -36.97 -4.30 27.32
C SER A 99 -36.79 -3.54 26.01
N ALA A 100 -37.00 -4.21 24.87
CA ALA A 100 -36.97 -3.55 23.56
C ALA A 100 -37.97 -2.37 23.47
N ALA A 101 -39.09 -2.44 24.19
CA ALA A 101 -40.08 -1.37 24.26
C ALA A 101 -39.54 -0.12 24.99
N ASP A 102 -38.71 -0.31 26.03
CA ASP A 102 -38.09 0.78 26.78
C ASP A 102 -37.09 1.55 25.91
N PHE A 103 -36.32 0.84 25.08
CA PHE A 103 -35.40 1.47 24.13
C PHE A 103 -36.13 2.23 23.02
N LEU A 104 -37.26 1.71 22.54
CA LEU A 104 -38.09 2.41 21.54
C LEU A 104 -38.72 3.68 22.13
N ALA A 105 -39.23 3.60 23.37
CA ALA A 105 -39.78 4.77 24.05
C ALA A 105 -38.69 5.83 24.30
N GLN A 106 -37.49 5.42 24.70
CA GLN A 106 -36.35 6.30 24.89
C GLN A 106 -35.88 6.95 23.58
N GLY A 107 -35.81 6.19 22.48
CA GLY A 107 -35.50 6.74 21.16
C GLY A 107 -36.54 7.74 20.66
N ALA A 108 -37.83 7.46 20.89
CA ALA A 108 -38.92 8.38 20.54
C ALA A 108 -38.95 9.65 21.41
N ALA A 109 -38.50 9.57 22.67
CA ALA A 109 -38.31 10.73 23.53
C ALA A 109 -37.13 11.60 23.06
N TRP A 110 -35.99 10.96 22.72
CA TRP A 110 -34.81 11.65 22.22
C TRP A 110 -35.04 12.33 20.85
N ALA A 111 -35.78 11.68 19.95
CA ALA A 111 -36.18 12.29 18.68
C ALA A 111 -37.09 13.52 18.87
N ARG A 112 -37.91 13.55 19.94
CA ARG A 112 -38.79 14.68 20.27
C ARG A 112 -38.07 15.84 20.95
N THR A 113 -36.95 15.59 21.63
CA THR A 113 -36.13 16.65 22.24
C THR A 113 -35.40 17.52 21.23
N GLY A 114 -35.42 17.15 19.94
CA GLY A 114 -35.10 18.06 18.84
C GLY A 114 -33.69 18.64 18.92
N ASP A 115 -32.68 17.79 19.17
CA ASP A 115 -31.30 18.20 18.95
C ASP A 115 -31.20 18.74 17.51
N PRO A 116 -30.58 19.91 17.30
CA PRO A 116 -30.48 20.50 15.97
C PRO A 116 -29.83 19.47 15.05
N VAL A 117 -30.59 19.05 14.02
CA VAL A 117 -30.08 18.21 12.94
C VAL A 117 -28.79 18.87 12.48
N PRO A 118 -27.62 18.21 12.59
CA PRO A 118 -26.39 18.81 12.11
C PRO A 118 -26.62 19.13 10.65
N ASP A 119 -26.52 20.41 10.29
CA ASP A 119 -26.53 20.83 8.90
C ASP A 119 -25.23 20.31 8.28
N PHE A 120 -25.28 19.06 7.85
CA PHE A 120 -24.29 18.48 6.97
C PHE A 120 -24.49 19.21 5.64
N GLY A 121 -23.89 20.40 5.53
CA GLY A 121 -23.93 21.19 4.32
C GLY A 121 -23.62 20.32 3.11
N SER A 122 -24.16 20.68 1.95
CA SER A 122 -24.35 19.86 0.74
C SER A 122 -23.16 19.04 0.21
N ASN A 123 -21.96 19.15 0.78
CA ASN A 123 -20.84 18.29 0.48
C ASN A 123 -19.94 18.03 1.72
N PRO A 124 -20.04 16.86 2.37
CA PRO A 124 -19.22 16.51 3.54
C PRO A 124 -17.73 16.35 3.20
N LEU A 125 -17.36 16.27 1.92
CA LEU A 125 -15.97 16.17 1.46
C LEU A 125 -15.33 17.53 1.18
N ARG A 126 -16.11 18.62 1.22
CA ARG A 126 -15.61 19.97 0.88
C ARG A 126 -14.56 20.48 1.88
N GLN A 127 -14.57 19.95 3.10
CA GLN A 127 -13.56 20.25 4.12
C GLN A 127 -12.31 19.37 4.02
N ARG A 128 -12.36 18.28 3.23
CA ARG A 128 -11.28 17.30 3.13
C ARG A 128 -10.43 17.57 1.89
N ARG A 129 -9.57 18.59 1.97
CA ARG A 129 -8.49 18.76 0.97
C ARG A 129 -7.51 17.61 1.12
N THR A 130 -7.56 16.64 0.21
CA THR A 130 -6.56 15.56 0.15
C THR A 130 -5.20 16.16 -0.21
N ARG A 131 -4.24 16.09 0.71
CA ARG A 131 -2.83 16.40 0.42
C ARG A 131 -2.23 15.20 -0.31
N LEU A 132 -2.29 15.21 -1.64
CA LEU A 132 -1.58 14.21 -2.43
C LEU A 132 -0.06 14.51 -2.43
N PRO A 133 0.81 13.50 -2.58
CA PRO A 133 2.22 13.71 -2.84
C PRO A 133 2.37 14.48 -4.17
N GLY A 134 2.71 15.77 -4.09
CA GLY A 134 2.68 16.70 -5.22
C GLY A 134 1.87 17.99 -4.99
N GLY A 135 1.11 18.07 -3.89
CA GLY A 135 0.32 19.26 -3.55
C GLY A 135 -0.95 19.42 -4.40
N GLU A 136 -1.51 20.64 -4.43
CA GLU A 136 -2.72 20.97 -5.22
C GLU A 136 -2.42 21.33 -6.68
N GLN A 137 -1.15 21.28 -7.09
CA GLN A 137 -0.78 21.64 -8.45
C GLN A 137 -1.22 20.56 -9.44
N PRO A 138 -1.88 20.90 -10.56
CA PRO A 138 -2.13 19.97 -11.64
C PRO A 138 -0.79 19.57 -12.25
N GLY A 139 -0.26 18.44 -11.80
CA GLY A 139 1.05 17.93 -12.16
C GLY A 139 1.04 16.42 -12.31
N ARG A 140 1.99 15.90 -13.07
CA ARG A 140 2.15 14.46 -13.28
C ARG A 140 2.67 13.85 -11.97
N PHE A 141 2.04 12.78 -11.49
CA PHE A 141 2.62 11.99 -10.40
C PHE A 141 3.94 11.39 -10.89
N VAL A 142 5.06 11.88 -10.35
CA VAL A 142 6.36 11.28 -10.64
C VAL A 142 6.45 10.00 -9.84
N MET A 143 6.13 8.88 -10.49
CA MET A 143 6.46 7.56 -9.94
C MET A 143 7.98 7.47 -9.77
N ARG A 144 8.42 6.93 -8.63
CA ARG A 144 9.83 6.53 -8.48
C ARG A 144 10.19 5.59 -9.63
N ARG A 145 11.40 5.75 -10.18
CA ARG A 145 11.92 4.81 -11.19
C ARG A 145 11.91 3.40 -10.58
N SER A 146 11.44 2.43 -11.37
CA SER A 146 11.51 1.02 -11.01
C SER A 146 12.98 0.63 -10.81
N VAL A 147 13.24 -0.20 -9.79
CA VAL A 147 14.57 -0.77 -9.55
C VAL A 147 14.91 -1.68 -10.73
N SER A 148 16.10 -1.52 -11.32
CA SER A 148 16.55 -2.37 -12.43
C SER A 148 17.02 -3.74 -11.92
N PRO A 149 16.90 -4.82 -12.71
CA PRO A 149 17.42 -6.13 -12.33
C PRO A 149 18.91 -6.12 -11.97
N GLU A 150 19.70 -5.36 -12.72
CA GLU A 150 21.14 -5.15 -12.47
C GLU A 150 21.40 -4.54 -11.08
N GLN A 151 20.56 -3.60 -10.67
CA GLN A 151 20.68 -2.96 -9.36
C GLN A 151 20.36 -3.93 -8.22
N VAL A 152 19.44 -4.87 -8.43
CA VAL A 152 19.16 -5.95 -7.47
C VAL A 152 20.35 -6.92 -7.37
N VAL A 153 20.87 -7.37 -8.52
CA VAL A 153 22.00 -8.31 -8.55
C VAL A 153 23.25 -7.68 -7.92
N LYS A 154 23.53 -6.42 -8.23
CA LYS A 154 24.63 -5.68 -7.61
C LYS A 154 24.47 -5.55 -6.09
N PHE A 155 23.27 -5.19 -5.63
CA PHE A 155 23.00 -5.06 -4.19
C PHE A 155 23.16 -6.40 -3.45
N ILE A 156 22.64 -7.49 -4.01
CA ILE A 156 22.82 -8.84 -3.45
C ILE A 156 24.31 -9.21 -3.46
N GLY A 157 24.99 -8.96 -4.57
CA GLY A 157 26.42 -9.23 -4.72
C GLY A 157 27.28 -8.50 -3.69
N GLU A 158 27.02 -7.21 -3.45
CA GLU A 158 27.71 -6.42 -2.42
C GLU A 158 27.45 -6.96 -1.00
N LEU A 159 26.25 -7.48 -0.73
CA LEU A 159 25.89 -8.04 0.58
C LEU A 159 26.63 -9.35 0.89
N PHE A 160 26.86 -10.20 -0.13
CA PHE A 160 27.48 -11.52 0.05
C PHE A 160 28.98 -11.56 -0.25
N ALA A 161 29.45 -10.83 -1.26
CA ALA A 161 30.84 -10.83 -1.71
C ALA A 161 31.62 -9.60 -1.21
N GLY A 162 30.95 -8.66 -0.55
CA GLY A 162 31.56 -7.47 0.03
C GLY A 162 31.54 -6.23 -0.88
N PRO A 163 31.91 -5.06 -0.33
CA PRO A 163 31.91 -3.81 -1.07
C PRO A 163 32.88 -3.84 -2.25
N GLY A 164 32.43 -3.38 -3.42
CA GLY A 164 33.22 -3.44 -4.66
C GLY A 164 33.03 -4.72 -5.47
N TYR A 165 32.02 -5.54 -5.13
CA TYR A 165 31.61 -6.67 -5.97
C TYR A 165 31.33 -6.20 -7.41
N ASP A 166 32.02 -6.84 -8.34
CA ASP A 166 31.89 -6.57 -9.77
C ASP A 166 31.15 -7.71 -10.45
N THR A 167 30.15 -7.35 -11.26
CA THR A 167 29.40 -8.32 -12.08
C THR A 167 30.06 -8.54 -13.43
N ASP A 168 31.10 -7.79 -13.79
CA ASP A 168 31.85 -7.98 -15.03
C ASP A 168 32.59 -9.33 -15.01
N PRO A 169 32.16 -10.31 -15.85
CA PRO A 169 32.82 -11.60 -15.91
C PRO A 169 34.28 -11.47 -16.35
N CYS A 170 34.62 -10.46 -17.16
CA CYS A 170 35.94 -10.31 -17.74
C CYS A 170 36.98 -9.85 -16.71
N ARG A 171 36.58 -9.00 -15.76
CA ARG A 171 37.46 -8.59 -14.66
C ARG A 171 37.81 -9.76 -13.75
N ARG A 172 36.83 -10.62 -13.45
CA ARG A 172 37.05 -11.82 -12.65
C ARG A 172 38.01 -12.80 -13.33
N ILE A 173 37.79 -13.07 -14.62
CA ILE A 173 38.64 -14.00 -15.39
C ILE A 173 40.08 -13.46 -15.48
N ARG A 174 40.29 -12.15 -15.69
CA ARG A 174 41.64 -11.55 -15.67
C ARG A 174 42.35 -11.79 -14.33
N HIS A 175 41.68 -11.55 -13.21
CA HIS A 175 42.27 -11.80 -11.89
C HIS A 175 42.62 -13.28 -11.66
N ASN A 176 41.79 -14.21 -12.15
CA ASN A 176 42.10 -15.64 -12.09
C ASN A 176 43.34 -15.95 -12.94
N VAL A 177 43.38 -15.49 -14.19
CA VAL A 177 44.51 -15.69 -15.10
C VAL A 177 45.82 -15.15 -14.50
N ASP A 178 45.81 -13.93 -13.95
CA ASP A 178 46.98 -13.32 -13.32
C ASP A 178 47.49 -14.17 -12.14
N SER A 179 46.58 -14.69 -11.31
CA SER A 179 46.94 -15.60 -10.22
C SER A 179 47.49 -16.93 -10.74
N LEU A 180 46.85 -17.52 -11.75
CA LEU A 180 47.20 -18.82 -12.33
C LEU A 180 48.52 -18.78 -13.12
N MET A 181 48.88 -17.65 -13.72
CA MET A 181 50.18 -17.47 -14.38
C MET A 181 51.37 -17.64 -13.42
N THR A 182 51.15 -17.37 -12.13
CA THR A 182 52.20 -17.53 -11.10
C THR A 182 52.25 -18.93 -10.50
N ASP A 183 51.25 -19.78 -10.80
CA ASP A 183 51.21 -21.18 -10.35
C ASP A 183 51.92 -22.08 -11.37
N LEU A 184 53.09 -22.60 -10.97
CA LEU A 184 53.95 -23.45 -11.80
C LEU A 184 53.60 -24.94 -11.73
N SER A 185 52.55 -25.31 -10.99
CA SER A 185 52.09 -26.70 -10.93
C SER A 185 51.43 -27.14 -12.25
N ASP A 186 51.48 -28.45 -12.53
CA ASP A 186 50.84 -28.99 -13.73
C ASP A 186 49.31 -28.80 -13.70
N GLN A 187 48.70 -28.87 -12.52
CA GLN A 187 47.28 -28.56 -12.32
C GLN A 187 46.96 -27.07 -12.58
N GLY A 188 47.85 -26.16 -12.15
CA GLY A 188 47.73 -24.73 -12.42
C GLY A 188 47.79 -24.43 -13.92
N ARG A 189 48.66 -25.13 -14.66
CA ARG A 189 48.80 -24.99 -16.12
C ARG A 189 47.57 -25.45 -16.89
N GLU A 190 46.99 -26.60 -16.54
CA GLU A 190 45.75 -27.06 -17.16
C GLU A 190 44.61 -26.07 -16.91
N ARG A 191 44.50 -25.58 -15.67
CA ARG A 191 43.44 -24.63 -15.28
C ARG A 191 43.63 -23.25 -15.93
N LEU A 192 44.87 -22.80 -16.09
CA LEU A 192 45.22 -21.59 -16.83
C LEU A 192 44.79 -21.69 -18.29
N GLY A 193 45.03 -22.83 -18.95
CA GLY A 193 44.57 -23.07 -20.31
C GLY A 193 43.07 -22.90 -20.46
N TRP A 194 42.29 -23.46 -19.53
CA TRP A 194 40.83 -23.32 -19.54
C TRP A 194 40.36 -21.87 -19.34
N GLU A 195 40.93 -21.14 -18.38
CA GLU A 195 40.56 -19.73 -18.14
C GLU A 195 40.96 -18.81 -19.31
N LEU A 196 42.07 -19.09 -19.99
CA LEU A 196 42.50 -18.34 -21.18
C LEU A 196 41.55 -18.54 -22.36
N ASP A 197 41.08 -19.76 -22.60
CA ASP A 197 40.07 -20.05 -23.62
C ASP A 197 38.74 -19.36 -23.30
N GLU A 198 38.30 -19.41 -22.03
CA GLU A 198 37.07 -18.76 -21.58
C GLU A 198 37.18 -17.22 -21.69
N TYR A 199 38.35 -16.65 -21.38
CA TYR A 199 38.65 -15.23 -21.58
C TYR A 199 38.57 -14.83 -23.06
N ALA A 200 39.18 -15.62 -23.95
CA ALA A 200 39.13 -15.35 -25.38
C ALA A 200 37.70 -15.40 -25.92
N PHE A 201 36.89 -16.37 -25.47
CA PHE A 201 35.51 -16.53 -25.91
C PHE A 201 34.58 -15.40 -25.43
N ARG A 202 34.72 -14.96 -24.16
CA ARG A 202 33.78 -14.01 -23.55
C ARG A 202 34.23 -12.54 -23.57
N CYS A 203 35.53 -12.27 -23.69
CA CYS A 203 36.09 -10.95 -23.40
C CYS A 203 36.90 -10.34 -24.55
N MET A 204 37.19 -11.09 -25.62
CA MET A 204 37.92 -10.61 -26.80
C MET A 204 37.08 -10.60 -28.09
N ARG A 205 35.77 -10.79 -27.99
CA ARG A 205 34.82 -10.74 -29.11
C ARG A 205 33.93 -9.50 -29.01
#